data_AF-A0A3C0IE20-F1
#
_entry.id   AF-A0A3C0IE20-F1
#
_cell.length_a   1.000
_cell.length_b   1.000
_cell.length_c   1.000
_cell.angle_alpha   90.00
_cell.angle_beta   90.00
_cell.angle_gamma   90.00
#
_symmetry.space_group_name_H-M   'P 1'
#
loop_
_entity.id
_entity.type
_entity.pdbx_description
1 polymer ?
#
loop_
_entity_poly.entity_id
_entity_poly.type
_entity_poly.pdbx_seq_one_letter_code
_entity_poly.pdbx_strand_id
1 'polypeptide(L)'
;REAILKLLDNPRGRQALSLEKLAQTLQDTTFVKGFWQFETPSPTLKYTRRALYSGEQILFLSNTAATSDDIAIRPRAPFKQYFWLDPMTGKVYQAKPDKNGFLRRRLEKYESTLLLCGQPDYFLDGKPALLAWNRPRQMVDRVAIQGWKLTVPTEETESGVVNLGTLAKLVDWRTQAALKYLRDPGIYVAEFDLNALDTARWHFLDLGEVYFTAQINLNGQNLGQVWHYPYRKEVSQYLKKGKNRLEITVKPSWLNYWIGQAKKGSTIYKHFRRREQDLLPAGLLGPVWLQIMR
;
A
#
# COMPACT_ATOMS: atom_id res chain seq x y z
N ARG A 1 31.80 8.10 -28.43
CA ARG A 1 32.61 9.10 -27.67
C ARG A 1 32.25 10.54 -28.06
N GLU A 2 32.30 10.91 -29.34
CA GLU A 2 31.91 12.26 -29.81
C GLU A 2 30.45 12.65 -29.54
N ALA A 3 29.49 11.72 -29.67
CA ALA A 3 28.08 12.00 -29.41
C ALA A 3 27.80 12.35 -27.94
N ILE A 4 28.51 11.70 -27.00
CA ILE A 4 28.44 12.00 -25.57
C ILE A 4 29.14 13.32 -25.25
N LEU A 5 30.31 13.59 -25.85
CA LEU A 5 31.00 14.87 -25.67
C LEU A 5 30.11 16.05 -26.12
N LYS A 6 29.40 15.91 -27.25
CA LYS A 6 28.40 16.89 -27.70
C LYS A 6 27.17 17.02 -26.78
N LEU A 7 26.83 15.99 -26.01
CA LEU A 7 25.75 15.98 -25.02
C LEU A 7 26.17 16.63 -23.70
N LEU A 8 27.45 16.46 -23.31
CA LEU A 8 28.04 17.01 -22.08
C LEU A 8 28.54 18.46 -22.23
N ASP A 9 28.94 18.88 -23.43
CA ASP A 9 29.37 20.26 -23.74
C ASP A 9 28.20 21.27 -23.82
N ASN A 10 26.96 20.86 -23.60
CA ASN A 10 25.80 21.73 -23.75
C ASN A 10 25.11 22.02 -22.41
N PRO A 11 25.22 23.25 -21.86
CA PRO A 11 24.67 23.61 -20.55
C PRO A 11 23.13 23.65 -20.49
N ARG A 12 22.45 23.45 -21.63
CA ARG A 12 20.99 23.28 -21.71
C ARG A 12 20.69 22.01 -22.50
N GLY A 13 20.20 20.99 -21.81
CA GLY A 13 20.00 19.65 -22.36
C GLY A 13 19.27 19.63 -23.70
N ARG A 14 19.76 18.84 -24.67
CA ARG A 14 19.06 18.58 -25.93
C ARG A 14 18.13 17.39 -25.78
N GLN A 15 16.95 17.49 -26.39
CA GLN A 15 16.00 16.38 -26.48
C GLN A 15 16.52 15.35 -27.51
N ALA A 16 16.48 14.07 -27.17
CA ALA A 16 16.81 13.02 -28.11
C ALA A 16 15.79 12.97 -29.25
N LEU A 17 16.24 12.69 -30.48
CA LEU A 17 15.37 12.61 -31.67
C LEU A 17 14.33 11.47 -31.57
N SER A 18 14.65 10.40 -30.85
CA SER A 18 13.72 9.33 -30.45
C SER A 18 14.31 8.51 -29.29
N LEU A 19 13.45 7.75 -28.59
CA LEU A 19 13.86 6.82 -27.52
C LEU A 19 14.81 5.73 -28.05
N GLU A 20 14.57 5.24 -29.27
CA GLU A 20 15.39 4.20 -29.92
C GLU A 20 16.80 4.72 -30.24
N LYS A 21 16.90 5.93 -30.80
CA LYS A 21 18.19 6.53 -31.14
C LYS A 21 19.00 6.85 -29.88
N LEU A 22 18.33 7.28 -28.80
CA LEU A 22 18.98 7.45 -27.50
C LEU A 22 19.46 6.11 -26.94
N ALA A 23 18.62 5.07 -26.96
CA ALA A 23 18.98 3.74 -26.48
C ALA A 23 20.19 3.16 -27.22
N GLN A 24 20.21 3.26 -28.56
CA GLN A 24 21.31 2.77 -29.38
C GLN A 24 22.60 3.55 -29.13
N THR A 25 22.51 4.88 -29.04
CA THR A 25 23.66 5.72 -28.69
C THR A 25 24.22 5.36 -27.31
N LEU A 26 23.36 5.04 -26.34
CA LEU A 26 23.78 4.60 -25.00
C LEU A 26 24.37 3.19 -25.00
N GLN A 27 23.89 2.28 -25.86
CA GLN A 27 24.45 0.92 -26.00
C GLN A 27 25.87 0.92 -26.58
N ASP A 28 26.13 1.81 -27.56
CA ASP A 28 27.45 1.94 -28.21
C ASP A 28 28.47 2.67 -27.34
N THR A 29 28.01 3.29 -26.26
CA THR A 29 28.88 3.89 -25.28
C THR A 29 29.20 2.83 -24.24
N THR A 30 30.47 2.74 -23.82
CA THR A 30 30.90 1.96 -22.66
C THR A 30 30.33 2.57 -21.38
N PHE A 31 29.00 2.67 -21.31
CA PHE A 31 28.30 2.93 -20.08
C PHE A 31 28.65 1.78 -19.17
N VAL A 32 29.27 2.11 -18.02
CA VAL A 32 29.50 1.14 -16.96
C VAL A 32 28.17 0.45 -16.73
N LYS A 33 28.13 -0.87 -16.96
CA LYS A 33 26.91 -1.64 -16.77
C LYS A 33 26.34 -1.25 -15.42
N GLY A 34 25.08 -0.81 -15.39
CA GLY A 34 24.46 -0.30 -14.16
C GLY A 34 24.69 -1.28 -13.01
N PHE A 35 24.88 -0.76 -11.80
CA PHE A 35 25.27 -1.56 -10.62
C PHE A 35 24.33 -2.77 -10.37
N TRP A 36 23.10 -2.69 -10.86
CA TRP A 36 22.06 -3.70 -10.74
C TRP A 36 21.77 -4.40 -12.07
N GLN A 37 21.45 -5.69 -11.96
CA GLN A 37 20.86 -6.47 -13.03
C GLN A 37 19.44 -6.85 -12.62
N PHE A 38 18.49 -6.52 -13.49
CA PHE A 38 17.10 -6.95 -13.38
C PHE A 38 16.94 -8.20 -14.25
N GLU A 39 16.23 -9.22 -13.75
CA GLU A 39 15.92 -10.41 -14.54
C GLU A 39 15.00 -10.06 -15.72
N THR A 40 13.97 -9.25 -15.43
CA THR A 40 13.07 -8.68 -16.43
C THR A 40 12.87 -7.21 -16.10
N PRO A 41 13.11 -6.28 -17.06
CA PRO A 41 12.79 -4.88 -16.86
C PRO A 41 11.29 -4.70 -16.63
N SER A 42 10.92 -4.04 -15.53
CA SER A 42 9.54 -3.64 -15.27
C SER A 42 9.35 -2.15 -15.59
N PRO A 43 8.40 -1.77 -16.45
CA PRO A 43 8.16 -0.37 -16.80
C PRO A 43 7.54 0.44 -15.65
N THR A 44 6.91 -0.26 -14.70
CA THR A 44 6.19 0.31 -13.55
C THR A 44 7.10 0.42 -12.31
N LEU A 45 8.21 -0.31 -12.28
CA LEU A 45 9.18 -0.22 -11.22
C LEU A 45 10.05 1.04 -11.37
N LYS A 46 9.95 1.93 -10.40
CA LYS A 46 10.88 3.05 -10.22
C LYS A 46 11.83 2.74 -9.09
N TYR A 47 13.07 3.17 -9.23
CA TYR A 47 14.06 3.00 -8.17
C TYR A 47 15.04 4.15 -8.07
N THR A 48 15.56 4.35 -6.86
CA THR A 48 16.72 5.20 -6.61
C THR A 48 17.71 4.45 -5.73
N ARG A 49 19.00 4.80 -5.87
CA ARG A 49 20.11 4.13 -5.18
C ARG A 49 20.86 5.14 -4.33
N ARG A 50 21.25 4.73 -3.12
CA ARG A 50 22.21 5.42 -2.28
C ARG A 50 23.34 4.48 -1.87
N ALA A 51 24.57 4.97 -1.94
CA ALA A 51 25.73 4.31 -1.35
C ALA A 51 25.99 4.90 0.04
N LEU A 52 26.27 4.04 1.02
CA LEU A 52 26.69 4.46 2.36
C LEU A 52 28.21 4.62 2.39
N TYR A 53 28.72 5.39 3.36
CA TYR A 53 30.15 5.65 3.53
C TYR A 53 30.98 4.37 3.73
N SER A 54 30.40 3.37 4.38
CA SER A 54 30.99 2.05 4.62
C SER A 54 30.90 1.09 3.41
N GLY A 55 30.35 1.54 2.29
CA GLY A 55 30.32 0.81 1.01
C GLY A 55 29.02 0.04 0.72
N GLU A 56 28.12 -0.09 1.70
CA GLU A 56 26.80 -0.69 1.52
C GLU A 56 25.93 0.11 0.57
N GLN A 57 24.89 -0.55 0.07
CA GLN A 57 23.99 0.02 -0.91
C GLN A 57 22.55 -0.10 -0.43
N ILE A 58 21.80 0.98 -0.60
CA ILE A 58 20.36 1.02 -0.38
C ILE A 58 19.69 1.31 -1.72
N LEU A 59 18.71 0.48 -2.09
CA LEU A 59 17.76 0.80 -3.14
C LEU A 59 16.42 1.10 -2.51
N PHE A 60 15.82 2.22 -2.90
CA PHE A 60 14.38 2.41 -2.75
C PHE A 60 13.72 1.96 -4.05
N LEU A 61 12.70 1.10 -3.92
CA LEU A 61 11.97 0.49 -5.02
C LEU A 61 10.49 0.81 -4.84
N SER A 62 9.83 1.27 -5.89
CA SER A 62 8.41 1.64 -5.87
C SER A 62 7.70 1.12 -7.11
N ASN A 63 6.62 0.38 -6.91
CA ASN A 63 5.71 0.00 -7.97
C ASN A 63 4.71 1.15 -8.21
N THR A 64 4.75 1.80 -9.37
CA THR A 64 3.85 2.92 -9.67
C THR A 64 2.53 2.49 -10.33
N ALA A 65 2.26 1.19 -10.43
CA ALA A 65 1.07 0.66 -11.09
C ALA A 65 -0.04 0.21 -10.13
N ALA A 66 -1.25 0.15 -10.70
CA ALA A 66 -2.45 -0.39 -10.06
C ALA A 66 -2.47 -1.94 -10.02
N THR A 67 -1.40 -2.60 -10.44
CA THR A 67 -1.21 -4.06 -10.44
C THR A 67 0.01 -4.43 -9.61
N SER A 68 -0.02 -5.60 -8.96
CA SER A 68 1.17 -6.15 -8.30
C SER A 68 2.22 -6.59 -9.32
N ASP A 69 3.49 -6.59 -8.93
CA ASP A 69 4.63 -6.93 -9.79
C ASP A 69 5.66 -7.77 -9.03
N ASP A 70 6.23 -8.78 -9.70
CA ASP A 70 7.25 -9.67 -9.13
C ASP A 70 8.63 -9.22 -9.63
N ILE A 71 9.41 -8.63 -8.74
CA ILE A 71 10.72 -8.08 -9.07
C ILE A 71 11.83 -9.07 -8.72
N ALA A 72 12.86 -9.13 -9.58
CA ALA A 72 14.06 -9.93 -9.38
C ALA A 72 15.29 -9.07 -9.70
N ILE A 73 16.07 -8.77 -8.66
CA ILE A 73 17.19 -7.82 -8.73
C ILE A 73 18.45 -8.47 -8.17
N ARG A 74 19.58 -8.27 -8.85
CA ARG A 74 20.89 -8.75 -8.41
C ARG A 74 21.93 -7.63 -8.49
N PRO A 75 22.72 -7.37 -7.43
CA PRO A 75 23.89 -6.50 -7.58
C PRO A 75 24.95 -7.18 -8.44
N ARG A 76 25.64 -6.41 -9.29
CA ARG A 76 26.75 -6.95 -10.10
C ARG A 76 27.97 -7.32 -9.28
N ALA A 77 28.16 -6.67 -8.13
CA ALA A 77 29.17 -7.03 -7.13
C ALA A 77 28.49 -7.68 -5.92
N PRO A 78 28.99 -8.82 -5.42
CA PRO A 78 28.36 -9.52 -4.29
C PRO A 78 28.56 -8.75 -2.97
N PHE A 79 27.57 -8.84 -2.09
CA PHE A 79 27.63 -8.41 -0.69
C PHE A 79 27.52 -9.62 0.23
N LYS A 80 28.01 -9.47 1.46
CA LYS A 80 27.92 -10.52 2.49
C LYS A 80 26.47 -10.85 2.87
N GLN A 81 25.60 -9.84 2.91
CA GLN A 81 24.22 -9.97 3.37
C GLN A 81 23.28 -9.04 2.59
N TYR A 82 21.99 -9.37 2.63
CA TYR A 82 20.93 -8.61 1.97
C TYR A 82 19.70 -8.56 2.86
N PHE A 83 19.00 -7.43 2.85
CA PHE A 83 17.81 -7.22 3.66
C PHE A 83 16.73 -6.49 2.89
N TRP A 84 15.50 -6.98 3.01
CA TRP A 84 14.30 -6.28 2.60
C TRP A 84 13.75 -5.51 3.81
N LEU A 85 13.57 -4.20 3.67
CA LEU A 85 13.03 -3.35 4.72
C LEU A 85 11.64 -2.88 4.31
N ASP A 86 10.69 -3.09 5.19
CA ASP A 86 9.33 -2.61 5.04
C ASP A 86 9.20 -1.23 5.71
N PRO A 87 9.12 -0.13 4.93
CA PRO A 87 9.04 1.22 5.48
C PRO A 87 7.72 1.48 6.22
N MET A 88 6.70 0.64 6.02
CA MET A 88 5.38 0.79 6.63
C MET A 88 5.31 0.19 8.03
N THR A 89 6.02 -0.93 8.24
CA THR A 89 5.99 -1.65 9.51
C THR A 89 7.29 -1.53 10.30
N GLY A 90 8.36 -1.02 9.68
CA GLY A 90 9.71 -1.01 10.25
C GLY A 90 10.35 -2.40 10.33
N LYS A 91 9.71 -3.44 9.78
CA LYS A 91 10.23 -4.81 9.82
C LYS A 91 11.37 -4.99 8.83
N VAL A 92 12.35 -5.79 9.25
CA VAL A 92 13.53 -6.13 8.46
C VAL A 92 13.52 -7.63 8.21
N TYR A 93 13.60 -8.01 6.93
CA TYR A 93 13.60 -9.40 6.48
C TYR A 93 14.94 -9.74 5.85
N GLN A 94 15.58 -10.82 6.31
CA GLN A 94 16.80 -11.31 5.69
C GLN A 94 16.50 -11.85 4.29
N ALA A 95 17.08 -11.23 3.27
CA ALA A 95 16.90 -11.63 1.89
C ALA A 95 18.00 -12.63 1.48
N LYS A 96 17.60 -13.71 0.80
CA LYS A 96 18.53 -14.71 0.27
C LYS A 96 18.46 -14.71 -1.26
N PRO A 97 19.59 -14.56 -1.96
CA PRO A 97 19.61 -14.72 -3.41
C PRO A 97 19.15 -16.12 -3.80
N ASP A 98 18.47 -16.24 -4.95
CA ASP A 98 18.13 -17.53 -5.54
C ASP A 98 19.38 -18.21 -6.16
N LYS A 99 19.19 -19.37 -6.79
CA LYS A 99 20.27 -20.12 -7.45
C LYS A 99 21.01 -19.32 -8.54
N ASN A 100 20.36 -18.31 -9.10
CA ASN A 100 20.90 -17.42 -10.12
C ASN A 100 21.43 -16.10 -9.51
N GLY A 101 21.41 -15.97 -8.18
CA GLY A 101 21.85 -14.79 -7.45
C GLY A 101 20.83 -13.64 -7.41
N PHE A 102 19.58 -13.83 -7.85
CA PHE A 102 18.56 -12.80 -7.81
C PHE A 102 17.85 -12.74 -6.46
N LEU A 103 17.68 -11.53 -5.95
CA LEU A 103 16.85 -11.21 -4.79
C LEU A 103 15.44 -10.95 -5.32
N ARG A 104 14.52 -11.82 -4.95
CA ARG A 104 13.13 -11.76 -5.42
C ARG A 104 12.22 -11.13 -4.38
N ARG A 105 11.28 -10.31 -4.83
CA ARG A 105 10.21 -9.74 -4.01
C ARG A 105 8.99 -9.44 -4.86
N ARG A 106 7.81 -9.73 -4.33
CA ARG A 106 6.54 -9.22 -4.85
C ARG A 106 6.30 -7.82 -4.27
N LEU A 107 5.97 -6.86 -5.12
CA LEU A 107 5.45 -5.56 -4.73
C LEU A 107 3.97 -5.50 -5.08
N GLU A 108 3.13 -5.26 -4.10
CA GLU A 108 1.71 -5.01 -4.32
C GLU A 108 1.48 -3.69 -5.06
N LYS A 109 0.23 -3.46 -5.46
CA LYS A 109 -0.14 -2.24 -6.18
C LYS A 109 0.24 -1.01 -5.34
N TYR A 110 0.96 -0.07 -5.95
CA TYR A 110 1.48 1.13 -5.29
C TYR A 110 2.42 0.88 -4.08
N GLU A 111 2.92 -0.35 -3.88
CA GLU A 111 3.83 -0.66 -2.76
C GLU A 111 5.23 -0.11 -3.03
N SER A 112 5.91 0.29 -1.95
CA SER A 112 7.34 0.56 -1.97
C SER A 112 8.09 -0.21 -0.88
N THR A 113 9.37 -0.46 -1.13
CA THR A 113 10.27 -1.17 -0.23
C THR A 113 11.67 -0.60 -0.31
N LEU A 114 12.51 -0.94 0.67
CA LEU A 114 13.96 -0.80 0.51
C LEU A 114 14.66 -2.16 0.42
N LEU A 115 15.72 -2.21 -0.38
CA LEU A 115 16.71 -3.28 -0.39
C LEU A 115 18.03 -2.74 0.14
N LEU A 116 18.50 -3.29 1.26
CA LEU A 116 19.83 -3.03 1.79
C LEU A 116 20.77 -4.17 1.40
N CYS A 117 21.93 -3.83 0.84
CA CYS A 117 22.98 -4.77 0.47
C CYS A 117 24.24 -4.45 1.28
N GLY A 118 24.68 -5.42 2.09
CA GLY A 118 25.70 -5.25 3.12
C GLY A 118 25.09 -5.19 4.52
N GLN A 119 25.94 -4.93 5.52
CA GLN A 119 25.58 -4.96 6.94
C GLN A 119 26.26 -3.78 7.63
N PRO A 120 25.68 -2.57 7.59
CA PRO A 120 26.30 -1.42 8.23
C PRO A 120 26.21 -1.59 9.76
N ASP A 121 27.29 -1.28 10.46
CA ASP A 121 27.42 -1.50 11.91
C ASP A 121 26.28 -0.83 12.70
N TYR A 122 25.88 0.38 12.29
CA TYR A 122 24.80 1.17 12.92
C TYR A 122 23.38 0.61 12.75
N PHE A 123 23.16 -0.33 11.80
CA PHE A 123 21.83 -0.96 11.65
C PHE A 123 21.51 -1.94 12.79
N LEU A 124 22.51 -2.32 13.58
CA LEU A 124 22.43 -3.39 14.57
C LEU A 124 22.61 -2.92 16.01
N ASP A 125 22.77 -1.62 16.25
CA ASP A 125 22.85 -1.04 17.60
C ASP A 125 21.55 -1.23 18.43
N GLY A 126 20.51 -1.85 17.84
CA GLY A 126 19.33 -2.35 18.54
C GLY A 126 18.86 -3.75 18.09
N LYS A 127 19.68 -4.53 17.37
CA LYS A 127 19.36 -5.86 16.78
C LYS A 127 17.87 -6.00 16.41
N PRO A 128 17.36 -5.32 15.35
CA PRO A 128 16.00 -5.57 14.91
C PRO A 128 15.81 -7.07 14.70
N ALA A 129 14.71 -7.63 15.21
CA ALA A 129 14.43 -9.05 15.08
C ALA A 129 14.45 -9.42 13.59
N LEU A 130 15.53 -10.08 13.16
CA LEU A 130 15.69 -10.48 11.77
C LEU A 130 14.66 -11.55 11.46
N LEU A 131 13.63 -11.16 10.70
CA LEU A 131 12.66 -12.11 10.21
C LEU A 131 13.27 -12.83 9.02
N ALA A 132 13.17 -14.17 9.00
CA ALA A 132 13.46 -14.88 7.77
C ALA A 132 12.52 -14.35 6.68
N TRP A 133 13.06 -14.02 5.50
CA TRP A 133 12.21 -13.79 4.33
C TRP A 133 11.55 -15.12 3.98
N ASN A 134 10.34 -15.30 4.49
CA ASN A 134 9.53 -16.44 4.15
C ASN A 134 8.92 -16.20 2.76
N ARG A 135 8.75 -17.29 2.01
CA ARG A 135 8.00 -17.30 0.76
C ARG A 135 6.65 -16.58 0.93
N PRO A 136 6.05 -16.04 -0.14
CA PRO A 136 4.71 -15.47 -0.05
C PRO A 136 3.81 -16.46 0.69
N ARG A 137 3.25 -16.01 1.82
CA ARG A 137 2.37 -16.86 2.62
C ARG A 137 1.25 -17.34 1.70
N GLN A 138 0.96 -18.63 1.75
CA GLN A 138 -0.08 -19.17 0.88
C GLN A 138 -1.41 -19.04 1.60
N MET A 139 -2.39 -18.40 0.96
CA MET A 139 -3.75 -18.38 1.47
C MET A 139 -4.29 -19.81 1.41
N VAL A 140 -4.63 -20.35 2.57
CA VAL A 140 -5.20 -21.70 2.69
C VAL A 140 -6.72 -21.66 2.76
N ASP A 141 -7.28 -20.59 3.33
CA ASP A 141 -8.72 -20.41 3.46
C ASP A 141 -9.03 -18.92 3.68
N ARG A 142 -10.30 -18.54 3.52
CA ARG A 142 -10.81 -17.21 3.86
C ARG A 142 -12.27 -17.24 4.26
N VAL A 143 -12.63 -16.43 5.25
CA VAL A 143 -14.00 -16.27 5.74
C VAL A 143 -14.49 -14.86 5.41
N ALA A 144 -15.66 -14.74 4.78
CA ALA A 144 -16.27 -13.44 4.48
C ALA A 144 -16.84 -12.84 5.78
N ILE A 145 -16.51 -11.58 6.07
CA ILE A 145 -17.15 -10.86 7.17
C ILE A 145 -18.32 -10.04 6.60
N GLN A 146 -19.54 -10.39 7.02
CA GLN A 146 -20.79 -9.83 6.53
C GLN A 146 -21.64 -9.26 7.68
N GLY A 147 -22.85 -8.79 7.38
CA GLY A 147 -23.77 -8.26 8.40
C GLY A 147 -23.35 -6.91 8.96
N TRP A 148 -22.67 -6.10 8.15
CA TRP A 148 -22.14 -4.80 8.55
C TRP A 148 -23.26 -3.82 8.90
N LYS A 149 -23.13 -3.15 10.04
CA LYS A 149 -23.94 -1.99 10.40
C LYS A 149 -23.13 -0.71 10.24
N LEU A 150 -23.71 0.32 9.63
CA LEU A 150 -23.06 1.61 9.44
C LEU A 150 -23.78 2.73 10.21
N THR A 151 -23.00 3.41 11.06
CA THR A 151 -23.41 4.63 11.75
C THR A 151 -22.45 5.77 11.41
N VAL A 152 -22.98 6.94 11.07
CA VAL A 152 -22.21 8.17 10.83
C VAL A 152 -22.75 9.27 11.74
N PRO A 153 -22.09 9.58 12.87
CA PRO A 153 -22.44 10.76 13.67
C PRO A 153 -22.17 12.02 12.84
N THR A 154 -23.18 12.86 12.64
CA THR A 154 -23.05 14.06 11.78
C THR A 154 -24.09 15.12 12.13
N GLU A 155 -23.64 16.37 12.21
CA GLU A 155 -24.50 17.54 12.41
C GLU A 155 -25.24 17.98 11.12
N GLU A 156 -24.96 17.33 9.99
CA GLU A 156 -25.63 17.60 8.71
C GLU A 156 -27.10 17.11 8.67
N THR A 157 -27.56 16.44 9.73
CA THR A 157 -28.92 15.92 9.89
C THR A 157 -29.51 16.33 11.24
N GLU A 158 -30.82 16.55 11.30
CA GLU A 158 -31.50 16.94 12.55
C GLU A 158 -31.35 15.90 13.67
N SER A 159 -31.26 14.61 13.32
CA SER A 159 -31.02 13.50 14.26
C SER A 159 -29.60 13.47 14.83
N GLY A 160 -28.66 14.25 14.28
CA GLY A 160 -27.24 14.20 14.65
C GLY A 160 -26.51 12.91 14.21
N VAL A 161 -27.19 12.05 13.44
CA VAL A 161 -26.66 10.74 13.04
C VAL A 161 -27.37 10.21 11.80
N VAL A 162 -26.61 9.61 10.88
CA VAL A 162 -27.12 8.74 9.82
C VAL A 162 -26.85 7.29 10.21
N ASN A 163 -27.90 6.47 10.27
CA ASN A 163 -27.81 5.04 10.57
C ASN A 163 -28.49 4.24 9.47
N LEU A 164 -27.73 3.41 8.75
CA LEU A 164 -28.25 2.59 7.66
C LEU A 164 -28.64 1.17 8.09
N GLY A 165 -28.65 0.89 9.40
CA GLY A 165 -28.96 -0.44 9.91
C GLY A 165 -28.00 -1.49 9.38
N THR A 166 -28.49 -2.73 9.20
CA THR A 166 -27.69 -3.83 8.64
C THR A 166 -27.67 -3.74 7.12
N LEU A 167 -26.47 -3.59 6.56
CA LEU A 167 -26.23 -3.52 5.13
C LEU A 167 -26.26 -4.92 4.50
N ALA A 168 -27.06 -5.09 3.45
CA ALA A 168 -27.03 -6.30 2.63
C ALA A 168 -25.68 -6.46 1.90
N LYS A 169 -25.05 -5.35 1.54
CA LYS A 169 -23.69 -5.28 0.98
C LYS A 169 -23.05 -3.95 1.38
N LEU A 170 -21.72 -3.95 1.43
CA LEU A 170 -20.93 -2.73 1.53
C LEU A 170 -21.13 -1.89 0.25
N VAL A 171 -21.15 -0.55 0.39
CA VAL A 171 -21.54 0.38 -0.69
C VAL A 171 -20.65 1.61 -0.74
N ASP A 172 -20.45 2.14 -1.95
CA ASP A 172 -19.86 3.46 -2.16
C ASP A 172 -20.84 4.55 -1.73
N TRP A 173 -20.40 5.43 -0.82
CA TRP A 173 -21.22 6.52 -0.28
C TRP A 173 -21.75 7.47 -1.35
N ARG A 174 -21.06 7.61 -2.49
CA ARG A 174 -21.54 8.43 -3.61
C ARG A 174 -22.91 8.02 -4.14
N THR A 175 -23.25 6.75 -3.95
CA THR A 175 -24.52 6.15 -4.40
C THR A 175 -25.65 6.26 -3.37
N GLN A 176 -25.33 6.71 -2.15
CA GLN A 176 -26.28 6.79 -1.03
C GLN A 176 -26.60 8.25 -0.75
N ALA A 177 -27.85 8.67 -0.98
CA ALA A 177 -28.25 10.07 -0.84
C ALA A 177 -27.92 10.67 0.54
N ALA A 178 -28.10 9.86 1.60
CA ALA A 178 -27.82 10.27 2.98
C ALA A 178 -26.32 10.38 3.33
N LEU A 179 -25.43 9.77 2.54
CA LEU A 179 -23.98 9.71 2.82
C LEU A 179 -23.12 10.51 1.84
N LYS A 180 -23.62 10.74 0.63
CA LYS A 180 -22.88 11.23 -0.54
C LYS A 180 -22.03 12.48 -0.28
N TYR A 181 -22.47 13.35 0.62
CA TYR A 181 -21.82 14.63 0.92
C TYR A 181 -21.32 14.72 2.38
N LEU A 182 -21.27 13.62 3.12
CA LEU A 182 -20.74 13.61 4.49
C LEU A 182 -19.21 13.61 4.48
N ARG A 183 -18.63 14.30 5.47
CA ARG A 183 -17.17 14.28 5.78
C ARG A 183 -16.85 13.51 7.05
N ASP A 184 -17.87 13.20 7.84
CA ASP A 184 -17.71 12.66 9.18
C ASP A 184 -17.29 11.18 9.12
N PRO A 185 -16.57 10.68 10.14
CA PRO A 185 -16.16 9.29 10.18
C PRO A 185 -17.35 8.33 10.19
N GLY A 186 -17.33 7.34 9.30
CA GLY A 186 -18.31 6.26 9.28
C GLY A 186 -17.83 5.05 10.06
N ILE A 187 -18.64 4.61 11.02
CA ILE A 187 -18.35 3.50 11.93
C ILE A 187 -19.09 2.27 11.44
N TYR A 188 -18.33 1.30 10.94
CA TYR A 188 -18.81 0.01 10.49
C TYR A 188 -18.62 -1.03 11.60
N VAL A 189 -19.66 -1.75 11.96
CA VAL A 189 -19.59 -2.81 12.98
C VAL A 189 -20.10 -4.12 12.39
N ALA A 190 -19.34 -5.19 12.56
CA ALA A 190 -19.75 -6.56 12.25
C ALA A 190 -19.35 -7.51 13.38
N GLU A 191 -20.11 -8.59 13.53
CA GLU A 191 -19.80 -9.69 14.42
C GLU A 191 -19.70 -10.97 13.61
N PHE A 192 -18.69 -11.79 13.88
CA PHE A 192 -18.47 -13.05 13.18
C PHE A 192 -18.01 -14.12 14.17
N ASP A 193 -18.36 -15.38 13.92
CA ASP A 193 -18.00 -16.51 14.77
C ASP A 193 -16.85 -17.32 14.15
N LEU A 194 -15.91 -17.74 15.00
CA LEU A 194 -14.86 -18.69 14.66
C LEU A 194 -15.06 -19.99 15.43
N ASN A 195 -15.61 -21.01 14.75
CA ASN A 195 -15.79 -22.36 15.30
C ASN A 195 -14.48 -22.97 15.82
N ALA A 196 -13.38 -22.70 15.12
CA ALA A 196 -12.03 -23.07 15.51
C ALA A 196 -11.06 -21.93 15.17
N LEU A 197 -10.02 -21.77 15.98
CA LEU A 197 -8.93 -20.82 15.74
C LEU A 197 -7.63 -21.62 15.60
N ASP A 198 -7.07 -21.64 14.40
CA ASP A 198 -5.81 -22.34 14.12
C ASP A 198 -4.61 -21.45 14.50
N THR A 199 -4.21 -21.48 15.77
CA THR A 199 -3.12 -20.64 16.27
C THR A 199 -1.75 -20.95 15.64
N ALA A 200 -1.62 -22.04 14.86
CA ALA A 200 -0.41 -22.34 14.11
C ALA A 200 -0.35 -21.59 12.76
N ARG A 201 -1.44 -20.93 12.36
CA ARG A 201 -1.53 -20.16 11.11
C ARG A 201 -1.66 -18.66 11.36
N TRP A 202 -1.26 -17.91 10.35
CA TRP A 202 -1.39 -16.46 10.36
C TRP A 202 -2.77 -16.06 9.86
N HIS A 203 -3.38 -15.13 10.56
CA HIS A 203 -4.67 -14.57 10.21
C HIS A 203 -4.50 -13.11 9.82
N PHE A 204 -5.09 -12.73 8.70
CA PHE A 204 -5.11 -11.36 8.23
C PHE A 204 -6.52 -10.89 8.01
N LEU A 205 -6.82 -9.70 8.50
CA LEU A 205 -8.00 -8.97 8.12
C LEU A 205 -7.67 -8.19 6.84
N ASP A 206 -8.32 -8.54 5.74
CA ASP A 206 -8.23 -7.85 4.45
C ASP A 206 -9.51 -7.04 4.23
N LEU A 207 -9.40 -5.72 4.18
CA LEU A 207 -10.55 -4.82 4.06
C LEU A 207 -11.04 -4.64 2.62
N GLY A 208 -10.35 -5.21 1.63
CA GLY A 208 -10.65 -4.99 0.23
C GLY A 208 -10.46 -3.52 -0.16
N GLU A 209 -11.52 -2.89 -0.66
CA GLU A 209 -11.50 -1.48 -1.04
C GLU A 209 -11.99 -0.56 0.08
N VAL A 210 -11.16 0.42 0.41
CA VAL A 210 -11.41 1.44 1.44
C VAL A 210 -11.11 2.82 0.86
N TYR A 211 -12.01 3.77 1.11
CA TYR A 211 -11.81 5.16 0.73
C TYR A 211 -12.12 6.09 1.93
N PHE A 212 -11.14 6.74 2.58
CA PHE A 212 -9.70 6.83 2.23
C PHE A 212 -8.79 6.10 3.22
N THR A 213 -9.13 6.19 4.51
CA THR A 213 -8.37 5.51 5.58
C THR A 213 -9.33 4.77 6.49
N ALA A 214 -8.86 3.67 7.07
CA ALA A 214 -9.62 2.84 7.99
C ALA A 214 -8.84 2.60 9.28
N GLN A 215 -9.45 2.92 10.42
CA GLN A 215 -8.98 2.51 11.73
C GLN A 215 -9.67 1.21 12.14
N ILE A 216 -8.90 0.25 12.64
CA ILE A 216 -9.38 -1.11 12.95
C ILE A 216 -9.42 -1.30 14.46
N ASN A 217 -10.59 -1.66 14.97
CA ASN A 217 -10.80 -2.11 16.34
C ASN A 217 -11.33 -3.55 16.32
N LEU A 218 -10.63 -4.50 16.94
CA LEU A 218 -11.05 -5.90 17.02
C LEU A 218 -11.14 -6.33 18.48
N ASN A 219 -12.30 -6.84 18.89
CA ASN A 219 -12.58 -7.28 20.26
C ASN A 219 -12.26 -6.20 21.31
N GLY A 220 -12.52 -4.92 20.97
CA GLY A 220 -12.26 -3.77 21.85
C GLY A 220 -10.81 -3.27 21.84
N GLN A 221 -9.90 -3.94 21.12
CA GLN A 221 -8.50 -3.52 21.00
C GLN A 221 -8.30 -2.70 19.72
N ASN A 222 -7.55 -1.60 19.81
CA ASN A 222 -7.21 -0.76 18.67
C ASN A 222 -5.95 -1.28 17.98
N LEU A 223 -6.08 -1.69 16.72
CA LEU A 223 -5.02 -2.28 15.89
C LEU A 223 -4.32 -1.24 15.01
N GLY A 224 -4.69 0.03 15.15
CA GLY A 224 -4.18 1.15 14.39
C GLY A 224 -4.93 1.37 13.07
N GLN A 225 -4.29 2.12 12.17
CA GLN A 225 -4.88 2.57 10.92
C GLN A 225 -4.21 1.89 9.72
N VAL A 226 -5.01 1.55 8.71
CA VAL A 226 -4.56 1.21 7.36
C VAL A 226 -4.98 2.33 6.41
N TRP A 227 -4.03 2.82 5.63
CA TRP A 227 -4.20 4.03 4.81
C TRP A 227 -3.72 3.88 3.36
N HIS A 228 -3.15 2.73 3.01
CA HIS A 228 -2.73 2.41 1.64
C HIS A 228 -3.01 0.94 1.33
N TYR A 229 -2.94 0.61 0.05
CA TYR A 229 -3.06 -0.77 -0.40
C TYR A 229 -1.79 -1.58 -0.12
N PRO A 230 -1.90 -2.88 0.21
CA PRO A 230 -3.13 -3.59 0.55
C PRO A 230 -3.68 -3.13 1.92
N TYR A 231 -5.00 -2.90 2.01
CA TYR A 231 -5.67 -2.54 3.27
C TYR A 231 -5.80 -3.76 4.17
N ARG A 232 -4.66 -4.29 4.62
CA ARG A 232 -4.55 -5.55 5.32
C ARG A 232 -3.82 -5.39 6.64
N LYS A 233 -4.30 -6.08 7.67
CA LYS A 233 -3.67 -6.12 9.00
C LYS A 233 -3.56 -7.56 9.47
N GLU A 234 -2.41 -7.92 10.04
CA GLU A 234 -2.23 -9.19 10.74
C GLU A 234 -2.98 -9.13 12.08
N VAL A 235 -3.81 -10.14 12.35
CA VAL A 235 -4.75 -10.11 13.49
C VAL A 235 -4.70 -11.36 14.38
N SER A 236 -3.77 -12.29 14.18
CA SER A 236 -3.78 -13.62 14.83
C SER A 236 -3.89 -13.54 16.35
N GLN A 237 -3.13 -12.64 16.98
CA GLN A 237 -3.11 -12.49 18.44
C GLN A 237 -4.37 -11.83 19.04
N TYR A 238 -5.25 -11.28 18.20
CA TYR A 238 -6.44 -10.53 18.61
C TYR A 238 -7.73 -11.32 18.44
N LEU A 239 -7.67 -12.46 17.75
CA LEU A 239 -8.80 -13.34 17.51
C LEU A 239 -9.03 -14.26 18.71
N LYS A 240 -10.29 -14.64 18.91
CA LYS A 240 -10.69 -15.66 19.88
C LYS A 240 -11.63 -16.67 19.24
N LYS A 241 -11.69 -17.88 19.79
CA LYS A 241 -12.71 -18.87 19.44
C LYS A 241 -14.11 -18.32 19.80
N GLY A 242 -15.10 -18.61 18.98
CA GLY A 242 -16.46 -18.09 19.13
C GLY A 242 -16.61 -16.69 18.54
N LYS A 243 -17.48 -15.89 19.16
CA LYS A 243 -17.89 -14.57 18.67
C LYS A 243 -16.78 -13.51 18.76
N ASN A 244 -16.44 -12.91 17.62
CA ASN A 244 -15.53 -11.78 17.50
C ASN A 244 -16.31 -10.53 17.04
N ARG A 245 -16.00 -9.36 17.62
CA ARG A 245 -16.59 -8.07 17.22
C ARG A 245 -15.54 -7.23 16.51
N LEU A 246 -15.81 -6.88 15.26
CA LEU A 246 -14.95 -6.03 14.44
C LEU A 246 -15.64 -4.68 14.22
N GLU A 247 -14.87 -3.63 14.42
CA GLU A 247 -15.27 -2.26 14.15
C GLU A 247 -14.22 -1.59 13.26
N ILE A 248 -14.70 -0.95 12.20
CA ILE A 248 -13.87 -0.24 11.23
C ILE A 248 -14.40 1.18 11.13
N THR A 249 -13.56 2.15 11.50
CA THR A 249 -13.88 3.57 11.36
C THR A 249 -13.22 4.11 10.10
N VAL A 250 -14.02 4.43 9.09
CA VAL A 250 -13.56 4.99 7.82
C VAL A 250 -13.67 6.51 7.86
N LYS A 251 -12.58 7.19 7.50
CA LYS A 251 -12.57 8.65 7.32
C LYS A 251 -12.57 8.99 5.83
N PRO A 252 -13.62 9.63 5.30
CA PRO A 252 -13.68 10.04 3.91
C PRO A 252 -12.85 11.32 3.66
N SER A 253 -12.67 11.66 2.37
CA SER A 253 -12.13 12.97 1.97
C SER A 253 -13.21 14.04 2.14
N TRP A 254 -12.79 15.25 2.45
CA TRP A 254 -13.69 16.40 2.58
C TRP A 254 -14.17 16.95 1.24
N LEU A 255 -13.60 16.51 0.10
CA LEU A 255 -13.94 17.04 -1.21
C LEU A 255 -15.44 16.90 -1.50
N ASN A 256 -16.02 15.74 -1.21
CA ASN A 256 -17.44 15.52 -1.44
C ASN A 256 -18.29 16.48 -0.60
N TYR A 257 -17.95 16.68 0.67
CA TYR A 257 -18.61 17.66 1.53
C TYR A 257 -18.52 19.08 0.96
N TRP A 258 -17.35 19.53 0.51
CA TRP A 258 -17.22 20.87 -0.08
C TRP A 258 -18.08 21.05 -1.33
N ILE A 259 -18.13 20.05 -2.20
CA ILE A 259 -19.02 20.03 -3.38
C ILE A 259 -20.49 20.10 -2.93
N GLY A 260 -20.87 19.35 -1.90
CA GLY A 260 -22.21 19.36 -1.31
C GLY A 260 -22.60 20.74 -0.77
N GLN A 261 -21.72 21.39 -0.01
CA GLN A 261 -21.96 22.73 0.52
C GLN A 261 -22.02 23.80 -0.58
N ALA A 262 -21.18 23.68 -1.61
CA ALA A 262 -21.23 24.56 -2.78
C ALA A 262 -22.57 24.44 -3.52
N LYS A 263 -23.10 23.21 -3.65
CA LYS A 263 -24.42 22.94 -4.23
C LYS A 263 -25.55 23.53 -3.38
N LYS A 264 -25.43 23.52 -2.04
CA LYS A 264 -26.36 24.20 -1.12
C LYS A 264 -26.25 25.74 -1.16
N GLY A 265 -25.38 26.30 -2.00
CA GLY A 265 -25.25 27.75 -2.19
C GLY A 265 -24.19 28.43 -1.33
N SER A 266 -23.36 27.68 -0.59
CA SER A 266 -22.30 28.26 0.25
C SER A 266 -21.37 29.18 -0.55
N THR A 267 -21.13 30.38 -0.03
CA THR A 267 -20.21 31.36 -0.62
C THR A 267 -18.75 30.99 -0.36
N ILE A 268 -18.46 30.31 0.75
CA ILE A 268 -17.12 29.84 1.14
C ILE A 268 -16.61 28.81 0.13
N TYR A 269 -17.46 27.85 -0.25
CA TYR A 269 -17.09 26.74 -1.13
C TYR A 269 -17.43 26.98 -2.61
N LYS A 270 -17.65 28.23 -3.02
CA LYS A 270 -18.12 28.58 -4.38
C LYS A 270 -17.25 28.01 -5.53
N HIS A 271 -15.96 27.76 -5.29
CA HIS A 271 -15.04 27.17 -6.26
C HIS A 271 -15.37 25.70 -6.62
N PHE A 272 -16.18 25.03 -5.82
CA PHE A 272 -16.64 23.66 -6.05
C PHE A 272 -18.04 23.58 -6.70
N ARG A 273 -18.63 24.71 -7.12
CA ARG A 273 -19.92 24.71 -7.84
C ARG A 273 -19.80 24.00 -9.18
N ARG A 274 -20.84 23.25 -9.58
CA ARG A 274 -20.88 22.48 -10.85
C ARG A 274 -19.78 21.41 -10.96
N ARG A 275 -19.37 20.85 -9.83
CA ARG A 275 -18.37 19.78 -9.72
C ARG A 275 -18.95 18.48 -9.16
N GLU A 276 -20.26 18.29 -9.24
CA GLU A 276 -20.97 17.11 -8.75
C GLU A 276 -20.54 15.80 -9.46
N GLN A 277 -19.94 15.90 -10.65
CA GLN A 277 -19.32 14.81 -11.38
C GLN A 277 -17.93 14.41 -10.82
N ASP A 278 -17.29 15.29 -10.04
CA ASP A 278 -15.93 15.11 -9.52
C ASP A 278 -15.91 14.43 -8.14
N LEU A 279 -17.03 13.83 -7.72
CA LEU A 279 -17.12 13.16 -6.41
C LEU A 279 -16.22 11.94 -6.35
N LEU A 280 -15.49 11.84 -5.25
CA LEU A 280 -14.59 10.73 -4.98
C LEU A 280 -15.32 9.58 -4.28
N PRO A 281 -14.96 8.31 -4.55
CA PRO A 281 -15.44 7.19 -3.77
C PRO A 281 -15.18 7.42 -2.27
N ALA A 282 -16.09 6.92 -1.43
CA ALA A 282 -15.95 7.02 0.02
C ALA A 282 -16.60 5.82 0.71
N GLY A 283 -16.04 5.43 1.86
CA GLY A 283 -16.55 4.35 2.70
C GLY A 283 -15.71 3.08 2.64
N LEU A 284 -16.24 2.02 3.29
CA LEU A 284 -15.74 0.66 3.21
C LEU A 284 -16.54 -0.04 2.10
N LEU A 285 -15.90 -0.31 0.96
CA LEU A 285 -16.52 -0.98 -0.18
C LEU A 285 -16.30 -2.49 -0.11
N GLY A 286 -15.22 -2.93 0.56
CA GLY A 286 -14.94 -4.34 0.75
C GLY A 286 -14.54 -5.04 -0.55
N PRO A 287 -14.81 -6.36 -0.67
CA PRO A 287 -15.28 -7.25 0.38
C PRO A 287 -14.27 -7.37 1.54
N VAL A 288 -14.75 -7.59 2.76
CA VAL A 288 -13.90 -7.80 3.94
C VAL A 288 -13.73 -9.30 4.20
N TRP A 289 -12.49 -9.76 4.29
CA TRP A 289 -12.14 -11.15 4.52
C TRP A 289 -11.27 -11.32 5.75
N LEU A 290 -11.52 -12.38 6.50
CA LEU A 290 -10.51 -12.99 7.35
C LEU A 290 -9.77 -14.04 6.54
N GLN A 291 -8.52 -13.76 6.16
CA GLN A 291 -7.66 -14.67 5.40
C GLN A 291 -6.79 -15.49 6.33
N ILE A 292 -6.75 -16.80 6.09
CA ILE A 292 -5.93 -17.76 6.84
C ILE A 292 -4.76 -18.13 5.93
N MET A 293 -3.55 -17.96 6.45
CA MET A 293 -2.31 -18.05 5.69
C MET A 293 -1.36 -19.05 6.34
N ARG A 294 -0.73 -19.90 5.52
CA ARG A 294 0.33 -20.85 5.90
C ARG A 294 1.70 -20.35 5.45
#